data_AF-W7DN59-F1
#
_entry.id   AF-W7DN59-F1
#
_cell.length_a   1.000
_cell.length_b   1.000
_cell.length_c   1.000
_cell.angle_alpha   90.00
_cell.angle_beta   90.00
_cell.angle_gamma   90.00
#
_symmetry.space_group_name_H-M   'P 1'
#
loop_
_entity.id
_entity.type
_entity.pdbx_description
1 polymer ?
#
loop_
_entity_poly.entity_id
_entity_poly.type
_entity_poly.pdbx_seq_one_letter_code
_entity_poly.pdbx_strand_id
1 'polypeptide(L)' 'MIVTVIIVSIIKLFLPIRVSEEQEYKGLDLTLHGEKAYQD' A
#
# COMPACT_ATOMS: atom_id res chain seq x y z
N MET A 1 -11.27 18.19 1.36
CA MET A 1 -11.55 16.87 0.74
C MET A 1 -11.37 16.88 -0.79
N ILE A 2 -11.94 17.83 -1.53
CA ILE A 2 -11.87 17.87 -3.02
C ILE A 2 -10.42 17.83 -3.54
N VAL A 3 -9.54 18.66 -2.99
CA VAL A 3 -8.13 18.70 -3.39
C VAL A 3 -7.43 17.36 -3.14
N THR A 4 -7.70 16.72 -2.00
CA THR A 4 -7.17 15.39 -1.68
C THR A 4 -7.59 14.35 -2.71
N VAL A 5 -8.85 14.36 -3.14
CA VAL A 5 -9.36 13.44 -4.18
C VAL A 5 -8.64 13.66 -5.50
N ILE A 6 -8.42 14.92 -5.91
CA ILE A 6 -7.71 15.24 -7.16
C ILE A 6 -6.27 14.73 -7.11
N ILE A 7 -5.55 14.97 -6.01
CA ILE A 7 -4.17 14.51 -5.84
C ILE A 7 -4.09 12.99 -5.90
N VAL A 8 -4.93 12.28 -5.13
CA VAL A 8 -4.94 10.82 -5.11
C VAL A 8 -5.29 10.25 -6.48
N SER A 9 -6.24 10.85 -7.19
CA SER A 9 -6.59 10.43 -8.56
C SER A 9 -5.44 10.59 -9.55
N ILE A 10 -4.72 11.72 -9.50
CA ILE A 10 -3.54 11.93 -10.36
C ILE A 10 -2.46 10.89 -10.06
N ILE A 11 -2.15 10.66 -8.78
CA ILE A 11 -1.12 9.68 -8.41
C ILE A 11 -1.52 8.27 -8.87
N LYS A 12 -2.79 7.88 -8.71
CA LYS A 12 -3.31 6.58 -9.17
C LYS A 12 -3.17 6.33 -10.67
N LEU A 13 -3.11 7.37 -11.49
CA LEU A 13 -2.93 7.21 -12.94
C LEU A 13 -1.51 6.79 -13.32
N PHE A 14 -0.51 7.21 -12.54
CA PHE A 14 0.90 6.98 -12.84
C PHE A 14 1.54 5.92 -11.95
N LEU A 15 1.03 5.75 -10.73
CA LEU A 15 1.61 4.89 -9.70
C LEU A 15 0.55 3.96 -9.11
N PRO A 16 0.83 2.64 -9.02
CA PRO A 16 -0.02 1.72 -8.28
C PRO A 16 0.15 1.95 -6.77
N ILE A 17 -0.71 2.78 -6.17
CA ILE A 17 -0.64 3.12 -4.73
C ILE A 17 -1.08 1.93 -3.84
N ARG A 18 -1.94 1.04 -4.36
CA ARG A 18 -2.42 -0.15 -3.64
C ARG A 18 -1.57 -1.37 -4.01
N VAL A 19 -1.18 -2.14 -3.00
CA VAL A 19 -0.50 -3.44 -3.17
C VAL A 19 -1.44 -4.50 -3.77
N SER A 20 -0.90 -5.65 -4.18
CA SER A 20 -1.73 -6.77 -4.62
C SER A 20 -2.53 -7.39 -3.47
N GLU A 21 -3.64 -8.06 -3.78
CA GLU A 21 -4.46 -8.77 -2.78
C GLU A 21 -3.65 -9.82 -2.01
N GLU A 22 -2.71 -10.48 -2.67
CA GLU A 22 -1.82 -11.46 -2.04
C GLU A 22 -0.90 -10.79 -1.00
N GLN A 23 -0.32 -9.63 -1.33
CA GLN A 23 0.53 -8.87 -0.42
C GLN A 23 -0.28 -8.30 0.76
N GLU A 24 -1.51 -7.85 0.48
CA GLU A 24 -2.45 -7.38 1.51
C GLU A 24 -2.82 -8.52 2.48
N TYR A 25 -3.06 -9.73 1.97
CA TYR A 25 -3.37 -10.91 2.78
C TYR A 25 -2.18 -11.41 3.61
N LYS A 26 -0.99 -11.46 3.01
CA LYS A 26 0.24 -11.95 3.68
C LYS A 26 0.82 -10.94 4.68
N GLY A 27 0.42 -9.68 4.61
CA GLY A 27 0.91 -8.59 5.45
C GLY A 27 2.06 -7.81 4.82
N LEU A 28 2.02 -6.49 4.98
CA LEU A 28 2.99 -5.57 4.38
C LEU A 28 4.37 -5.65 5.06
N ASP A 29 4.41 -5.87 6.37
CA ASP A 29 5.66 -6.05 7.10
C ASP A 29 6.47 -7.20 6.50
N LEU A 30 5.80 -8.32 6.21
CA LEU A 30 6.45 -9.47 5.59
C LEU A 30 6.75 -9.24 4.11
N THR A 31 5.81 -8.68 3.35
CA THR A 31 5.89 -8.65 1.88
C THR A 31 6.61 -7.44 1.28
N LEU A 32 6.66 -6.32 1.99
CA LEU A 32 7.36 -5.10 1.57
C LEU A 32 8.60 -4.80 2.42
N HIS A 33 8.56 -5.13 3.71
CA HIS A 33 9.66 -4.81 4.63
C HIS A 33 10.53 -6.03 4.96
N GLY A 34 10.07 -7.25 4.66
CA GLY A 34 10.79 -8.49 4.90
C GLY A 34 10.92 -8.85 6.39
N GLU A 35 10.09 -8.26 7.24
CA GLU A 35 10.17 -8.37 8.68
C GLU A 35 8.85 -8.85 9.30
N LYS A 36 8.93 -9.32 10.55
CA LYS A 36 7.75 -9.55 11.38
C LYS A 36 7.75 -8.45 12.44
N ALA A 37 6.70 -7.64 12.50
CA ALA A 37 6.59 -6.57 13.49
C ALA A 37 6.60 -7.07 14.94
N TYR A 38 6.12 -8.30 15.16
CA TYR A 38 6.17 -8.97 16.44
C TYR A 38 6.93 -10.30 16.28
N GLN A 39 7.96 -10.46 17.10
CA GLN A 39 8.62 -11.72 17.37
C GLN A 39 8.28 -12.06 18.83
N ASP A 40 7.87 -13.30 19.09
CA ASP A 40 7.49 -13.77 20.43
C ASP A 40 8.59 -13.51 21.48
#